data_AF-A0A2S9FX13-F1
#
_entry.id   AF-A0A2S9FX13-F1
#
_cell.length_a   1.000
_cell.length_b   1.000
_cell.length_c   1.000
_cell.angle_alpha   90.00
_cell.angle_beta   90.00
_cell.angle_gamma   90.00
#
_symmetry.space_group_name_H-M   'P 1'
#
loop_
_entity.id
_entity.type
_entity.pdbx_description
1 polymer ?
#
loop_
_entity_poly.entity_id
_entity_poly.type
_entity_poly.pdbx_seq_one_letter_code
_entity_poly.pdbx_strand_id
1 'polypeptide(L)'
;VISVGGPGSMVGFDFARTFNPRATLGTAQGMVNMGGFIASLLPMQAMGMVMEAAGGISFESFRAAWTLQYIVWFVAVVGILITRS
;
A
#
# COMPACT_ATOMS: atom_id res chain seq x y z
N VAL A 1 2.99 -1.96 20.96
CA VAL A 1 2.84 -1.47 19.57
C VAL A 1 1.46 -0.84 19.47
N ILE A 2 1.39 0.49 19.46
CA ILE A 2 0.10 1.18 19.33
C ILE A 2 -0.29 1.07 17.86
N SER A 3 -1.53 0.63 17.62
CA SER A 3 -2.14 0.39 16.33
C SER A 3 -2.20 1.67 15.48
N VAL A 4 -1.09 2.03 14.83
CA VAL A 4 -1.05 3.05 13.76
C VAL A 4 -1.36 2.40 12.40
N GLY A 5 -1.19 1.08 12.28
CA GLY A 5 -1.68 0.31 11.13
C GLY A 5 -3.21 0.19 11.06
N GLY A 6 -3.90 0.30 12.21
CA GLY A 6 -5.36 0.26 12.29
C GLY A 6 -6.06 1.42 11.57
N PRO A 7 -5.71 2.69 11.85
CA PRO A 7 -6.33 3.84 11.19
C PRO A 7 -6.26 3.80 9.66
N GLY A 8 -5.10 3.45 9.07
CA GLY A 8 -4.92 3.42 7.62
C GLY A 8 -5.65 2.27 6.91
N SER A 9 -5.57 1.06 7.46
CA SER A 9 -6.27 -0.11 6.90
C SER A 9 -7.80 -0.01 7.03
N MET A 10 -8.27 0.63 8.09
CA MET A 10 -9.69 0.87 8.31
C MET A 10 -10.30 1.80 7.26
N VAL A 11 -9.55 2.74 6.67
CA VAL A 11 -10.06 3.60 5.58
C VAL A 11 -10.50 2.76 4.38
N GLY A 12 -9.68 1.81 3.93
CA GLY A 12 -10.03 0.94 2.80
C GLY A 12 -11.27 0.09 3.05
N PHE A 13 -11.37 -0.49 4.25
CA PHE A 13 -12.55 -1.28 4.64
C PHE A 13 -13.81 -0.41 4.85
N ASP A 14 -13.66 0.82 5.28
CA ASP A 14 -14.77 1.77 5.42
C ASP A 14 -15.33 2.18 4.05
N PHE A 15 -14.45 2.42 3.07
CA PHE A 15 -14.83 2.59 1.67
C PHE A 15 -15.55 1.35 1.11
N ALA A 16 -15.00 0.15 1.33
CA ALA A 16 -15.64 -1.08 0.88
C ALA A 16 -17.06 -1.24 1.45
N ARG A 17 -17.29 -0.86 2.71
CA ARG A 17 -18.63 -0.90 3.33
C ARG A 17 -19.57 0.16 2.80
N THR A 18 -19.09 1.39 2.61
CA THR A 18 -19.94 2.53 2.26
C THR A 18 -20.48 2.44 0.84
N PHE A 19 -19.68 1.89 -0.10
CA PHE A 19 -20.02 1.88 -1.52
C PHE A 19 -20.58 0.55 -2.04
N ASN A 20 -20.69 -0.49 -1.22
CA ASN A 20 -21.13 -1.83 -1.67
C ASN A 20 -22.37 -2.34 -0.92
N PRO A 21 -23.40 -2.85 -1.63
CA PRO A 21 -24.53 -3.54 -1.01
C PRO A 21 -24.09 -4.75 -0.17
N ARG A 22 -24.90 -5.11 0.85
CA ARG A 22 -24.60 -6.21 1.78
C ARG A 22 -24.27 -7.55 1.09
N ALA A 23 -24.87 -7.82 -0.07
CA ALA A 23 -24.63 -9.05 -0.84
C ALA A 23 -23.22 -9.14 -1.44
N THR A 24 -22.56 -8.01 -1.72
CA THR A 24 -21.22 -7.95 -2.34
C THR A 24 -20.12 -7.52 -1.37
N LEU A 25 -20.47 -7.30 -0.11
CA LEU A 25 -19.55 -6.78 0.91
C LEU A 25 -18.34 -7.70 1.15
N GLY A 26 -18.55 -9.02 1.13
CA GLY A 26 -17.45 -9.99 1.27
C GLY A 26 -16.40 -9.84 0.16
N THR A 27 -16.84 -9.70 -1.09
CA THR A 27 -15.97 -9.44 -2.25
C THR A 27 -15.26 -8.10 -2.12
N ALA A 28 -15.97 -7.05 -1.69
CA ALA A 28 -15.39 -5.72 -1.48
C ALA A 28 -14.26 -5.74 -0.43
N GLN A 29 -14.48 -6.40 0.71
CA GLN A 29 -13.45 -6.59 1.75
C GLN A 29 -12.27 -7.44 1.24
N GLY A 30 -12.54 -8.45 0.41
CA GLY A 30 -11.51 -9.25 -0.26
C GLY A 30 -10.63 -8.41 -1.19
N MET A 31 -11.23 -7.51 -1.97
CA MET A 31 -10.49 -6.59 -2.84
C MET A 31 -9.60 -5.64 -2.07
N VAL A 32 -10.06 -5.10 -0.93
CA VAL A 32 -9.23 -4.24 -0.06
C VAL A 32 -8.00 -4.98 0.45
N ASN A 33 -8.16 -6.22 0.92
CA ASN A 33 -7.04 -7.04 1.38
C ASN A 33 -6.04 -7.35 0.25
N MET A 34 -6.53 -7.74 -0.92
CA MET A 34 -5.67 -7.97 -2.09
C MET A 34 -4.92 -6.70 -2.48
N GLY A 35 -5.57 -5.54 -2.49
CA GLY A 35 -4.95 -4.26 -2.76
C GLY A 35 -3.82 -3.95 -1.77
N GLY A 36 -4.05 -4.11 -0.47
CA GLY A 36 -3.03 -3.90 0.57
C GLY A 36 -1.84 -4.86 0.44
N PHE A 37 -2.10 -6.12 0.07
CA PHE A 37 -1.06 -7.10 -0.17
C PHE A 37 -0.20 -6.75 -1.39
N ILE A 38 -0.82 -6.41 -2.52
CA ILE A 38 -0.13 -5.98 -3.75
C ILE A 38 0.69 -4.70 -3.49
N ALA A 39 0.11 -3.74 -2.77
CA ALA A 39 0.78 -2.49 -2.39
C ALA A 39 1.98 -2.70 -1.45
N SER A 40 2.07 -3.86 -0.78
CA SER A 40 3.22 -4.25 0.04
C SER A 40 4.25 -5.05 -0.76
N LEU A 41 3.81 -6.01 -1.57
CA LEU A 41 4.69 -6.88 -2.33
C LEU A 41 5.41 -6.17 -3.48
N LEU A 42 4.73 -5.27 -4.21
CA LEU A 42 5.34 -4.59 -5.36
C LEU A 42 6.54 -3.72 -4.96
N PRO A 43 6.47 -2.87 -3.91
CA PRO A 43 7.64 -2.13 -3.44
C PRO A 43 8.75 -3.05 -2.95
N MET A 44 8.43 -4.13 -2.23
CA MET A 44 9.45 -5.07 -1.75
C MET A 44 10.21 -5.70 -2.93
N GLN A 45 9.50 -6.12 -3.98
CA GLN A 45 10.12 -6.64 -5.19
C GLN A 45 10.96 -5.58 -5.91
N ALA A 46 10.44 -4.36 -6.06
CA ALA A 46 11.15 -3.27 -6.71
C ALA A 46 12.40 -2.84 -5.93
N MET A 47 12.33 -2.85 -4.60
CA MET A 47 13.48 -2.60 -3.71
C MET A 47 14.60 -3.62 -3.97
N GLY A 48 14.26 -4.91 -4.07
CA GLY A 48 15.22 -5.96 -4.42
C GLY A 48 15.90 -5.69 -5.77
N MET A 49 15.12 -5.34 -6.80
CA MET A 49 15.63 -5.03 -8.13
C MET A 49 16.56 -3.80 -8.13
N VAL A 50 16.21 -2.74 -7.41
CA VAL A 50 17.05 -1.54 -7.28
C VAL A 50 18.35 -1.87 -6.55
N MET A 51 18.29 -2.69 -5.51
CA MET A 51 19.50 -3.09 -4.79
C MET A 51 20.42 -3.95 -5.66
N GLU A 52 19.86 -4.89 -6.42
CA GLU A 52 20.63 -5.72 -7.35
C GLU A 52 21.28 -4.88 -8.46
N ALA A 53 20.53 -3.95 -9.05
CA ALA A 53 21.04 -3.02 -10.06
C ALA A 53 22.12 -2.07 -9.53
N ALA A 54 22.10 -1.77 -8.23
CA ALA A 54 23.08 -0.94 -7.55
C ALA A 54 24.33 -1.71 -7.07
N GLY A 55 24.53 -2.95 -7.53
CA GLY A 55 25.71 -3.76 -7.19
C GLY A 55 25.54 -4.64 -5.95
N GLY A 56 24.31 -4.88 -5.51
CA GLY A 56 23.97 -5.77 -4.41
C GLY A 56 23.64 -5.05 -3.09
N ILE A 57 23.64 -5.80 -1.99
CA ILE A 57 23.24 -5.29 -0.68
C ILE A 57 24.35 -4.40 -0.09
N SER A 58 24.10 -3.10 -0.04
CA SER A 58 24.95 -2.11 0.61
C SER A 58 24.08 -1.06 1.31
N PHE A 59 24.68 -0.24 2.18
CA PHE A 59 23.93 0.84 2.84
C PHE A 59 23.37 1.86 1.84
N GLU A 60 24.13 2.17 0.79
CA GLU A 60 23.71 3.12 -0.24
C GLU A 60 22.58 2.57 -1.11
N SER A 61 22.70 1.31 -1.55
CA SER A 61 21.66 0.66 -2.36
C SER A 61 20.36 0.48 -1.58
N PHE A 62 20.45 0.16 -0.28
CA PHE A 62 19.30 0.10 0.60
C PHE A 62 18.62 1.47 0.77
N ARG A 63 19.41 2.54 0.95
CA ARG A 63 18.88 3.91 1.07
C ARG A 63 18.13 4.34 -0.18
N ALA A 64 18.66 4.02 -1.36
CA ALA A 64 17.99 4.27 -2.64
C ALA A 64 16.70 3.46 -2.78
N ALA A 65 16.77 2.15 -2.55
CA ALA A 65 15.62 1.25 -2.60
C ALA A 65 14.51 1.70 -1.64
N TRP A 66 14.88 2.14 -0.43
CA TRP A 66 13.92 2.58 0.57
C TRP A 66 13.05 3.73 0.06
N THR A 67 13.54 4.62 -0.81
CA THR A 67 12.73 5.74 -1.32
C THR A 67 11.50 5.31 -2.15
N LEU A 68 11.47 4.06 -2.64
CA LEU A 68 10.35 3.55 -3.45
C LEU A 68 9.03 3.50 -2.69
N GLN A 69 9.04 3.37 -1.35
CA GLN A 69 7.80 3.40 -0.59
C GLN A 69 7.05 4.74 -0.71
N TYR A 70 7.75 5.83 -1.06
CA TYR A 70 7.14 7.17 -1.09
C TYR A 70 6.16 7.25 -2.23
N ILE A 71 6.38 6.49 -3.29
CA ILE A 71 5.46 6.36 -4.43
C ILE A 71 4.14 5.75 -3.96
N VAL A 72 4.18 4.68 -3.15
CA VAL A 72 2.96 4.04 -2.62
C VAL A 72 2.21 4.99 -1.70
N TRP A 73 2.92 5.69 -0.82
CA TRP A 73 2.30 6.68 0.06
C TRP A 73 1.69 7.84 -0.72
N PHE A 74 2.38 8.33 -1.75
CA PHE A 74 1.87 9.38 -2.62
C PHE A 74 0.58 8.94 -3.31
N VAL A 75 0.55 7.75 -3.93
CA VAL A 75 -0.65 7.20 -4.56
C VAL A 75 -1.79 7.04 -3.55
N ALA A 76 -1.50 6.53 -2.35
CA ALA A 76 -2.50 6.37 -1.29
C ALA A 76 -3.09 7.72 -0.85
N VAL A 77 -2.24 8.72 -0.60
CA VAL A 77 -2.66 10.08 -0.20
C VAL A 77 -3.48 10.74 -1.30
N VAL A 78 -3.02 10.69 -2.55
CA VAL A 78 -3.75 11.23 -3.71
C VAL A 78 -5.11 10.55 -3.87
N GLY A 79 -5.17 9.22 -3.77
CA GLY A 79 -6.43 8.47 -3.83
C GLY A 79 -7.41 8.91 -2.74
N ILE A 80 -6.93 9.11 -1.51
CA ILE A 80 -7.75 9.63 -0.40
C ILE A 80 -8.24 11.05 -0.70
N LEU A 81 -7.38 11.94 -1.18
CA LEU A 81 -7.74 13.33 -1.48
C LEU A 81 -8.79 13.43 -2.59
N ILE A 82 -8.63 12.66 -3.67
CA ILE A 82 -9.60 12.61 -4.78
C ILE A 82 -10.96 12.11 -4.26
N THR A 83 -10.99 11.07 -3.42
CA THR A 83 -12.25 10.50 -2.95
C THR A 83 -12.95 11.37 -1.89
N ARG A 84 -12.26 12.36 -1.34
CA ARG A 84 -12.79 13.34 -0.37
C ARG A 84 -13.21 14.67 -1.01
N SER A 85 -13.00 14.84 -2.32
CA SER A 85 -13.36 16.03 -3.11
C SER A 85 -14.69 15.80 -3.83
#